data_AF-A0A966TXK3-F1
#
_entry.id   AF-A0A966TXK3-F1
#
_cell.length_a   1.000
_cell.length_b   1.000
_cell.length_c   1.000
_cell.angle_alpha   90.00
_cell.angle_beta   90.00
_cell.angle_gamma   90.00
#
_symmetry.space_group_name_H-M   'P 1'
#
loop_
_entity.id
_entity.type
_entity.pdbx_description
1 polymer ?
#
loop_
_entity_poly.entity_id
_entity_poly.type
_entity_poly.pdbx_seq_one_letter_code
_entity_poly.pdbx_strand_id
1 'polypeptide(L)'
;AALAAQGVDDAVVEVDGPEVPIFDGSAEPFQFLIDCAGITTQIGMARSIEVLRPIRVSDGDGPDAAWAELHPISGTVFEAELAIDFAASAIGRQHMSLRLSAETFREELAPARTFTLAEDVTRLRAAGLALGGSLDNAVVVDGPLVLNPGGLRSSDEFVRHKLLDVVGDLALAGAPLAARFVGSRTGHALNNRLLLALFADSTAWRFTNGHAMANGARASLTVAA
;
A
#
# COMPACT_ATOMS: atom_id res chain seq x y z
N ALA A 1 -0.63 1.96 -5.24
CA ALA A 1 -0.08 2.89 -4.24
C ALA A 1 0.38 4.22 -4.86
N ALA A 2 1.36 4.21 -5.78
CA ALA A 2 1.95 5.43 -6.34
C ALA A 2 0.94 6.44 -6.93
N LEU A 3 0.00 5.98 -7.77
CA LEU A 3 -1.06 6.85 -8.32
C LEU A 3 -1.86 7.58 -7.22
N ALA A 4 -2.37 6.81 -6.24
CA ALA A 4 -3.16 7.35 -5.15
C ALA A 4 -2.36 8.34 -4.29
N ALA A 5 -1.08 8.03 -4.03
CA ALA A 5 -0.22 8.90 -3.25
C ALA A 5 0.13 10.23 -3.95
N GLN A 6 0.18 10.23 -5.28
CA GLN A 6 0.40 11.43 -6.09
C GLN A 6 -0.89 12.21 -6.39
N GLY A 7 -2.04 11.81 -5.82
CA GLY A 7 -3.32 12.47 -6.09
C GLY A 7 -3.85 12.24 -7.50
N VAL A 8 -3.45 11.14 -8.16
CA VAL A 8 -3.96 10.80 -9.49
C VAL A 8 -5.36 10.19 -9.36
N ASP A 9 -6.37 10.90 -9.86
CA ASP A 9 -7.76 10.44 -9.87
C ASP A 9 -8.05 9.54 -11.07
N ASP A 10 -7.60 10.01 -12.23
CA ASP A 10 -7.90 9.41 -13.52
C ASP A 10 -6.59 8.97 -14.18
N ALA A 11 -6.50 7.70 -14.53
CA ALA A 11 -5.38 7.16 -15.28
C ALA A 11 -5.84 6.01 -16.17
N VAL A 12 -5.19 5.86 -17.32
CA VAL A 12 -5.25 4.63 -18.10
C VAL A 12 -3.88 3.96 -17.94
N VAL A 13 -3.90 2.71 -17.46
CA VAL A 13 -2.71 1.89 -17.27
C VAL A 13 -2.79 0.74 -18.27
N GLU A 14 -1.94 0.78 -19.28
CA GLU A 14 -1.84 -0.27 -20.30
C GLU A 14 -0.63 -1.14 -20.01
N VAL A 15 -0.83 -2.46 -20.05
CA VAL A 15 0.19 -3.46 -19.75
C VAL A 15 0.16 -4.50 -20.87
N ASP A 16 1.30 -4.71 -21.52
CA ASP A 16 1.49 -5.81 -22.48
C ASP A 16 1.99 -7.06 -21.75
N GLY A 17 1.05 -7.78 -21.16
CA GLY A 17 1.31 -8.95 -20.33
C GLY A 17 0.19 -9.23 -19.33
N PRO A 18 0.24 -10.36 -18.62
CA PRO A 18 -0.80 -10.71 -17.64
C PRO A 18 -0.65 -9.98 -16.30
N GLU A 19 0.46 -9.29 -16.05
CA GLU A 19 0.79 -8.67 -14.76
C GLU A 19 1.52 -7.34 -14.92
N VAL A 20 1.31 -6.45 -13.96
CA VAL A 20 2.07 -5.19 -13.85
C VAL A 20 3.54 -5.54 -13.53
N PRO A 21 4.54 -4.94 -14.20
CA PRO A 21 5.94 -5.26 -13.94
C PRO A 21 6.34 -4.91 -12.51
N ILE A 22 7.09 -5.81 -11.88
CA ILE A 22 7.51 -5.69 -10.48
C ILE A 22 8.62 -4.64 -10.27
N PHE A 23 9.34 -4.26 -11.32
CA PHE A 23 10.55 -3.43 -11.28
C PHE A 23 11.54 -3.91 -10.20
N ASP A 24 11.81 -3.08 -9.19
CA ASP A 24 12.71 -3.37 -8.08
C ASP A 24 11.97 -3.88 -6.83
N GLY A 25 10.66 -4.14 -6.95
CA GLY A 25 9.79 -4.57 -5.85
C GLY A 25 9.21 -3.42 -5.03
N SER A 26 9.51 -2.16 -5.36
CA SER A 26 9.01 -0.97 -4.66
C SER A 26 8.07 -0.13 -5.53
N ALA A 27 7.60 1.00 -5.00
CA ALA A 27 6.79 1.95 -5.78
C ALA A 27 7.62 3.10 -6.37
N GLU A 28 8.92 3.19 -6.06
CA GLU A 28 9.81 4.26 -6.51
C GLU A 28 9.95 4.34 -8.04
N PRO A 29 10.12 3.22 -8.78
CA PRO A 29 10.13 3.26 -10.25
C PRO A 29 8.83 3.83 -10.85
N PHE A 30 7.68 3.46 -10.28
CA PHE A 30 6.39 4.01 -10.71
C PHE A 30 6.28 5.50 -10.43
N GLN A 31 6.78 5.95 -9.28
CA GLN A 31 6.80 7.37 -8.94
C GLN A 31 7.65 8.17 -9.92
N PHE A 32 8.84 7.67 -10.26
CA PHE A 32 9.69 8.28 -11.27
C PHE A 32 8.97 8.41 -12.63
N LEU A 33 8.27 7.35 -13.06
CA LEU A 33 7.51 7.37 -14.31
C LEU A 33 6.31 8.33 -14.28
N ILE A 34 5.60 8.43 -13.15
CA ILE A 34 4.53 9.43 -12.94
C ILE A 34 5.11 10.85 -13.01
N ASP A 35 6.23 11.11 -12.35
CA ASP A 35 6.90 12.41 -12.34
C ASP A 35 7.34 12.82 -13.77
N CYS A 36 7.83 11.85 -14.55
CA CYS A 36 8.21 12.05 -15.94
C CYS A 36 7.01 12.32 -16.86
N ALA A 37 5.88 11.62 -16.65
CA ALA A 37 4.64 11.85 -17.40
C ALA A 37 4.00 13.20 -17.06
N GLY A 38 4.20 13.68 -15.83
CA GLY A 38 3.55 14.86 -15.30
C GLY A 38 2.08 14.60 -14.96
N ILE A 39 1.52 15.56 -14.23
CA ILE A 39 0.20 15.45 -13.61
C ILE A 39 -0.60 16.69 -14.04
N THR A 40 -1.73 16.47 -14.75
CA THR A 40 -2.56 17.57 -15.29
C THR A 40 -3.87 17.74 -14.52
N THR A 41 -4.13 18.94 -13.99
CA THR A 41 -5.39 19.27 -13.33
C THR A 41 -6.54 19.33 -14.34
N GLN A 42 -7.69 18.77 -13.95
CA GLN A 42 -8.91 18.82 -14.75
C GLN A 42 -9.99 19.64 -14.05
N ILE A 43 -10.89 20.23 -14.85
CA ILE A 43 -12.06 20.93 -14.32
C ILE A 43 -13.04 19.87 -13.80
N GLY A 44 -13.26 19.86 -12.49
CA GLY A 44 -14.16 18.94 -11.82
C GLY A 44 -14.09 19.10 -10.31
N MET A 45 -15.04 18.50 -9.61
CA MET A 45 -14.99 18.39 -8.15
C MET A 45 -14.36 17.06 -7.77
N ALA A 46 -13.11 17.16 -7.33
CA ALA A 46 -12.46 16.20 -6.46
C ALA A 46 -13.42 15.70 -5.37
N ARG A 47 -13.47 14.38 -5.20
CA ARG A 47 -14.25 13.75 -4.13
C ARG A 47 -13.37 12.84 -3.32
N SER A 48 -13.67 12.76 -2.03
CA SER A 48 -13.07 11.81 -1.10
C SER A 48 -14.19 11.08 -0.34
N ILE A 49 -13.85 9.94 0.23
CA ILE A 49 -14.73 9.14 1.08
C ILE A 49 -14.38 9.47 2.53
N GLU A 50 -15.29 10.15 3.21
CA GLU A 50 -15.18 10.46 4.64
C GLU A 50 -15.74 9.29 5.46
N VAL A 51 -14.93 8.76 6.38
CA VAL A 51 -15.37 7.74 7.35
C VAL A 51 -16.05 8.43 8.52
N LEU A 52 -17.30 8.04 8.81
CA LEU A 52 -18.18 8.69 9.79
C LEU A 52 -18.22 7.95 11.14
N ARG A 53 -17.86 6.67 11.15
CA ARG A 53 -17.72 5.88 12.38
C ARG A 53 -16.70 4.76 12.23
N PRO A 54 -16.19 4.21 13.34
CA PRO A 54 -15.25 3.11 13.28
C PRO A 54 -15.80 1.87 12.57
N ILE A 55 -14.98 1.26 11.72
CA ILE A 55 -15.22 -0.04 11.09
C ILE A 55 -14.03 -0.94 11.39
N ARG A 56 -14.29 -2.17 11.86
CA ARG A 56 -13.27 -3.15 12.21
C ARG A 56 -13.53 -4.46 11.48
N VAL A 57 -12.47 -5.08 10.99
CA VAL A 57 -12.45 -6.48 10.53
C VAL A 57 -11.31 -7.22 11.21
N SER A 58 -11.49 -8.52 11.45
CA SER A 58 -10.49 -9.40 12.04
C SER A 58 -10.37 -10.69 11.24
N ASP A 59 -9.20 -11.33 11.35
CA ASP A 59 -8.94 -12.68 10.87
C ASP A 59 -8.37 -13.52 12.01
N GLY A 60 -9.10 -14.57 12.40
CA GLY A 60 -8.83 -15.37 13.59
C GLY A 60 -9.32 -14.73 14.89
N ASP A 61 -9.05 -15.43 15.99
CA ASP A 61 -9.44 -15.06 17.35
C ASP A 61 -8.21 -14.97 18.27
N GLY A 62 -8.35 -14.24 19.38
CA GLY A 62 -7.31 -14.11 20.41
C GLY A 62 -6.30 -12.98 20.17
N PRO A 63 -5.24 -12.90 20.99
CA PRO A 63 -4.30 -11.76 21.00
C PRO A 63 -3.44 -11.68 19.73
N ASP A 64 -3.32 -12.79 18.99
CA ASP A 64 -2.51 -12.87 17.78
C ASP A 64 -3.30 -12.71 16.48
N ALA A 65 -4.63 -12.52 16.57
CA ALA A 65 -5.50 -12.30 15.43
C ALA A 65 -5.03 -11.07 14.61
N ALA A 66 -5.06 -11.20 13.29
CA ALA A 66 -4.86 -10.07 12.40
C ALA A 66 -6.11 -9.21 12.42
N TRP A 67 -5.97 -7.89 12.39
CA TRP A 67 -7.12 -6.99 12.39
C TRP A 67 -6.79 -5.65 11.71
N ALA A 68 -7.82 -5.02 11.16
CA ALA A 68 -7.71 -3.71 10.52
C ALA A 68 -8.93 -2.86 10.86
N GLU A 69 -8.72 -1.56 11.02
CA GLU A 69 -9.74 -0.59 11.37
C GLU A 69 -9.64 0.68 10.53
N LEU A 70 -10.79 1.29 10.25
CA LEU A 70 -10.90 2.68 9.81
C LEU A 70 -11.61 3.48 10.88
N HIS A 71 -11.07 4.64 11.21
CA HIS A 71 -11.63 5.60 12.16
C HIS A 71 -11.93 6.93 11.48
N PRO A 72 -12.97 7.66 11.93
CA PRO A 72 -13.18 9.04 11.52
C PRO A 72 -11.98 9.92 11.87
N ILE A 73 -11.68 10.88 11.01
CA ILE A 73 -10.65 11.89 11.24
C ILE A 73 -11.18 13.26 10.80
N SER A 74 -10.66 14.32 11.42
CA SER A 74 -11.01 15.69 11.04
C SER A 74 -10.23 16.13 9.80
N GLY A 75 -10.96 16.69 8.84
CA GLY A 75 -10.40 17.18 7.57
C GLY A 75 -10.19 16.09 6.54
N THR A 76 -9.78 16.50 5.34
CA THR A 76 -9.52 15.60 4.23
C THR A 76 -8.07 15.13 4.31
N VAL A 77 -7.81 14.16 5.18
CA VAL A 77 -6.47 13.60 5.41
C VAL A 77 -6.54 12.10 5.57
N PHE A 78 -5.48 11.41 5.19
CA PHE A 78 -5.30 9.99 5.46
C PHE A 78 -4.13 9.76 6.41
N GLU A 79 -4.41 9.12 7.54
CA GLU A 79 -3.38 8.65 8.48
C GLU A 79 -3.40 7.13 8.51
N ALA A 80 -2.23 6.52 8.62
CA ALA A 80 -2.10 5.08 8.71
C ALA A 80 -1.14 4.70 9.84
N GLU A 81 -1.53 3.70 10.60
CA GLU A 81 -0.71 3.05 11.61
C GLU A 81 -0.75 1.54 11.40
N LEU A 82 0.42 0.91 11.38
CA LEU A 82 0.54 -0.51 11.12
C LEU A 82 1.58 -1.16 12.03
N ALA A 83 1.19 -2.26 12.65
CA ALA A 83 2.10 -3.18 13.32
C ALA A 83 2.23 -4.49 12.52
N ILE A 84 3.45 -4.99 12.41
CA ILE A 84 3.75 -6.32 11.85
C ILE A 84 4.47 -7.16 12.91
N ASP A 85 4.35 -8.48 12.81
CA ASP A 85 4.99 -9.44 13.71
C ASP A 85 5.30 -10.71 12.91
N PHE A 86 6.54 -10.85 12.48
CA PHE A 86 7.03 -11.99 11.72
C PHE A 86 7.96 -12.84 12.59
N ALA A 87 7.86 -14.17 12.46
CA ALA A 87 8.70 -15.11 13.20
C ALA A 87 10.19 -15.00 12.83
N ALA A 88 10.50 -14.63 11.58
CA ALA A 88 11.87 -14.38 11.13
C ALA A 88 12.42 -13.15 11.86
N SER A 89 13.46 -13.35 12.68
CA SER A 89 14.00 -12.32 13.57
C SER A 89 14.63 -11.13 12.86
N ALA A 90 15.04 -11.27 11.59
CA ALA A 90 15.47 -10.14 10.76
C ALA A 90 14.33 -9.14 10.48
N ILE A 91 13.07 -9.61 10.49
CA ILE A 91 11.88 -8.76 10.35
C ILE A 91 11.34 -8.42 11.75
N GLY A 92 11.00 -9.46 12.52
CA GLY A 92 10.50 -9.35 13.88
C GLY A 92 9.22 -8.52 13.99
N ARG A 93 9.11 -7.83 15.13
CA ARG A 93 8.02 -6.89 15.42
C ARG A 93 8.42 -5.49 15.02
N GLN A 94 7.60 -4.86 14.20
CA GLN A 94 7.82 -3.48 13.78
C GLN A 94 6.50 -2.72 13.83
N HIS A 95 6.59 -1.41 13.99
CA HIS A 95 5.47 -0.49 14.03
C HIS A 95 5.82 0.78 13.27
N MET A 96 4.86 1.30 12.52
CA MET A 96 4.99 2.58 11.83
C MET A 96 3.67 3.34 11.89
N SER A 97 3.77 4.65 12.03
CA SER A 97 2.65 5.58 11.87
C SER A 97 3.04 6.68 10.90
N LEU A 98 2.13 7.06 10.00
CA LEU A 98 2.38 8.06 8.99
C LEU A 98 1.10 8.83 8.68
N ARG A 99 1.23 10.16 8.51
CA ARG A 99 0.26 10.96 7.77
C ARG A 99 0.66 10.96 6.29
N LEU A 100 -0.20 10.45 5.43
CA LEU A 100 0.09 10.33 4.02
C LEU A 100 0.05 11.72 3.36
N SER A 101 1.10 12.02 2.59
CA SER A 101 1.23 13.15 1.66
C SER A 101 2.09 12.69 0.48
N ALA A 102 2.12 13.44 -0.63
CA ALA A 102 2.95 13.07 -1.77
C ALA A 102 4.46 13.04 -1.40
N GLU A 103 4.87 13.93 -0.50
CA GLU A 103 6.22 14.02 0.06
C GLU A 103 6.52 12.83 0.98
N THR A 104 5.66 12.58 1.98
CA THR A 104 5.90 11.48 2.91
C THR A 104 5.82 10.12 2.23
N PHE A 105 4.96 9.95 1.21
CA PHE A 105 4.97 8.73 0.40
C PHE A 105 6.30 8.57 -0.33
N ARG A 106 6.81 9.63 -0.97
CA ARG A 106 8.07 9.60 -1.73
C ARG A 106 9.25 9.19 -0.86
N GLU A 107 9.36 9.80 0.31
CA GLU A 107 10.52 9.62 1.19
C GLU A 107 10.42 8.34 2.01
N GLU A 108 9.23 8.04 2.52
CA GLU A 108 9.08 7.01 3.55
C GLU A 108 8.60 5.66 3.01
N LEU A 109 7.79 5.64 1.96
CA LEU A 109 7.12 4.41 1.49
C LEU A 109 7.61 3.94 0.14
N ALA A 110 7.73 4.85 -0.83
CA ALA A 110 8.03 4.51 -2.22
C ALA A 110 9.27 3.62 -2.40
N PRO A 111 10.39 3.83 -1.69
CA PRO A 111 11.59 3.00 -1.85
C PRO A 111 11.50 1.62 -1.21
N ALA A 112 10.48 1.34 -0.39
CA ALA A 112 10.39 0.10 0.38
C ALA A 112 10.03 -1.09 -0.52
N ARG A 113 10.96 -2.03 -0.67
CA ARG A 113 10.79 -3.20 -1.54
C ARG A 113 9.94 -4.28 -0.90
N THR A 114 9.28 -5.06 -1.74
CA THR A 114 8.58 -6.27 -1.34
C THR A 114 9.54 -7.28 -0.76
N PHE A 115 9.03 -8.21 0.03
CA PHE A 115 9.86 -9.18 0.72
C PHE A 115 9.21 -10.55 0.82
N THR A 116 10.05 -11.57 0.95
CA THR A 116 9.62 -12.97 1.10
C THR A 116 10.59 -13.73 2.00
N LEU A 117 10.07 -14.76 2.67
CA LEU A 117 10.91 -15.73 3.36
C LEU A 117 11.56 -16.67 2.34
N ALA A 118 12.81 -17.06 2.57
CA ALA A 118 13.55 -17.96 1.68
C ALA A 118 12.87 -19.34 1.53
N GLU A 119 12.28 -19.84 2.61
CA GLU A 119 11.49 -21.09 2.60
C GLU A 119 10.23 -20.99 1.72
N ASP A 120 9.60 -19.81 1.66
CA ASP A 120 8.43 -19.57 0.83
C ASP A 120 8.76 -19.52 -0.66
N VAL A 121 9.95 -19.05 -1.04
CA VAL A 121 10.36 -18.96 -2.45
C VAL A 121 10.31 -20.33 -3.13
N THR A 122 10.83 -21.37 -2.46
CA THR A 122 10.84 -22.73 -3.01
C THR A 122 9.41 -23.25 -3.21
N ARG A 123 8.54 -23.02 -2.22
CA ARG A 123 7.13 -23.41 -2.25
C ARG A 123 6.35 -22.67 -3.34
N LEU A 124 6.55 -21.37 -3.47
CA LEU A 124 5.88 -20.53 -4.49
C LEU A 124 6.30 -20.96 -5.89
N ARG A 125 7.60 -21.16 -6.14
CA ARG A 125 8.10 -21.61 -7.45
C ARG A 125 7.59 -22.99 -7.83
N ALA A 126 7.51 -23.92 -6.87
CA ALA A 126 6.92 -25.23 -7.10
C ALA A 126 5.42 -25.16 -7.49
N ALA A 127 4.72 -24.12 -7.03
CA ALA A 127 3.33 -23.82 -7.41
C ALA A 127 3.20 -22.97 -8.69
N GLY A 128 4.30 -22.69 -9.40
CA GLY A 128 4.31 -21.85 -10.59
C GLY A 128 4.18 -20.35 -10.32
N LEU A 129 4.42 -19.91 -9.08
CA LEU A 129 4.36 -18.51 -8.64
C LEU A 129 5.77 -17.94 -8.44
N ALA A 130 5.88 -16.61 -8.40
CA ALA A 130 7.14 -15.88 -8.17
C ALA A 130 8.27 -16.28 -9.15
N LEU A 131 7.92 -16.62 -10.40
CA LEU A 131 8.87 -17.10 -11.42
C LEU A 131 9.84 -15.99 -11.88
N GLY A 132 9.40 -14.73 -11.89
CA GLY A 132 10.25 -13.56 -12.14
C GLY A 132 10.98 -13.02 -10.90
N GLY A 133 10.80 -13.66 -9.74
CA GLY A 133 11.37 -13.19 -8.47
C GLY A 133 12.89 -13.40 -8.38
N SER A 134 13.60 -12.35 -7.97
CA SER A 134 15.06 -12.32 -7.77
C SER A 134 15.43 -11.38 -6.62
N LEU A 135 16.72 -11.34 -6.24
CA LEU A 135 17.22 -10.39 -5.24
C LEU A 135 17.21 -8.94 -5.74
N ASP A 136 17.05 -8.72 -7.05
CA ASP A 136 16.97 -7.39 -7.65
C ASP A 136 15.57 -6.77 -7.47
N ASN A 137 14.54 -7.60 -7.22
CA ASN A 137 13.14 -7.16 -7.14
C ASN A 137 12.39 -7.60 -5.88
N ALA A 138 13.08 -8.22 -4.92
CA ALA A 138 12.51 -8.55 -3.62
C ALA A 138 13.61 -8.66 -2.56
N VAL A 139 13.29 -8.27 -1.33
CA VAL A 139 14.11 -8.57 -0.15
C VAL A 139 13.84 -10.01 0.28
N VAL A 140 14.88 -10.85 0.32
CA VAL A 140 14.74 -12.25 0.73
C VAL A 140 15.33 -12.43 2.12
N VAL A 141 14.52 -12.99 3.02
CA VAL A 141 14.87 -13.17 4.44
C VAL A 141 14.97 -14.65 4.78
N ASP A 142 16.04 -15.03 5.47
CA ASP A 142 16.23 -16.38 6.01
C ASP A 142 16.54 -16.30 7.51
N GLY A 143 15.50 -16.46 8.33
CA GLY A 143 15.60 -16.33 9.79
C GLY A 143 16.19 -14.98 10.24
N PRO A 144 17.42 -14.94 10.77
CA PRO A 144 18.10 -13.70 11.17
C PRO A 144 18.83 -12.97 10.02
N LEU A 145 18.82 -13.50 8.79
CA LEU A 145 19.61 -12.98 7.68
C LEU A 145 18.75 -12.29 6.62
N VAL A 146 19.26 -11.16 6.10
CA VAL A 146 18.80 -10.55 4.84
C VAL A 146 19.79 -10.96 3.76
N LEU A 147 19.31 -11.62 2.70
CA LEU A 147 20.17 -12.21 1.68
C LEU A 147 20.62 -11.22 0.59
N ASN A 148 19.97 -10.06 0.48
CA ASN A 148 20.26 -9.06 -0.53
C ASN A 148 21.65 -8.42 -0.30
N PRO A 149 22.53 -8.40 -1.31
CA PRO A 149 23.74 -7.58 -1.26
C PRO A 149 23.39 -6.11 -1.01
N GLY A 150 24.03 -5.48 -0.03
CA GLY A 150 23.71 -4.11 0.40
C GLY A 150 22.60 -4.01 1.46
N GLY A 151 21.91 -5.12 1.77
CA GLY A 151 20.93 -5.18 2.87
C GLY A 151 19.64 -4.42 2.58
N LEU A 152 19.09 -3.81 3.64
CA LEU A 152 17.85 -3.04 3.59
C LEU A 152 18.11 -1.58 3.19
N ARG A 153 17.15 -0.95 2.53
CA ARG A 153 17.15 0.49 2.21
C ARG A 153 16.86 1.34 3.46
N SER A 154 16.11 0.79 4.40
CA SER A 154 15.88 1.36 5.74
C SER A 154 15.78 0.23 6.79
N SER A 155 16.03 0.53 8.06
CA SER A 155 15.99 -0.49 9.14
C SER A 155 14.61 -1.14 9.35
N ASP A 156 13.57 -0.46 8.88
CA ASP A 156 12.14 -0.75 9.01
C ASP A 156 11.47 -0.93 7.63
N GLU A 157 12.25 -1.32 6.60
CA GLU A 157 11.79 -1.47 5.21
C GLU A 157 10.56 -2.40 5.10
N PHE A 158 10.47 -3.42 5.95
CA PHE A 158 9.37 -4.39 5.93
C PHE A 158 8.02 -3.76 6.31
N VAL A 159 7.94 -3.02 7.43
CA VAL A 159 6.68 -2.35 7.83
C VAL A 159 6.32 -1.23 6.87
N ARG A 160 7.32 -0.53 6.30
CA ARG A 160 7.10 0.48 5.25
C ARG A 160 6.47 -0.13 4.01
N HIS A 161 6.97 -1.28 3.55
CA HIS A 161 6.37 -1.98 2.41
C HIS A 161 4.95 -2.46 2.73
N LYS A 162 4.70 -3.02 3.93
CA LYS A 162 3.33 -3.39 4.32
C LYS A 162 2.39 -2.19 4.41
N LEU A 163 2.88 -1.00 4.76
CA LEU A 163 2.09 0.23 4.75
C LEU A 163 1.90 0.79 3.33
N LEU A 164 2.90 0.65 2.45
CA LEU A 164 2.76 0.88 1.00
C LEU A 164 1.65 0.00 0.42
N ASP A 165 1.61 -1.30 0.77
CA ASP A 165 0.53 -2.21 0.39
C ASP A 165 -0.83 -1.68 0.84
N VAL A 166 -0.96 -1.26 2.11
CA VAL A 166 -2.20 -0.68 2.64
C VAL A 166 -2.65 0.53 1.82
N VAL A 167 -1.73 1.44 1.47
CA VAL A 167 -2.04 2.59 0.61
C VAL A 167 -2.54 2.13 -0.76
N GLY A 168 -1.95 1.08 -1.33
CA GLY A 168 -2.39 0.48 -2.59
C GLY A 168 -3.76 -0.18 -2.51
N ASP A 169 -3.97 -1.03 -1.51
CA ASP A 169 -5.20 -1.78 -1.32
C ASP A 169 -6.39 -0.85 -1.04
N LEU A 170 -6.20 0.17 -0.20
CA LEU A 170 -7.27 1.10 0.15
C LEU A 170 -7.60 2.08 -0.98
N ALA A 171 -6.69 2.31 -1.93
CA ALA A 171 -6.99 3.08 -3.14
C ALA A 171 -8.07 2.43 -4.01
N LEU A 172 -8.30 1.12 -3.87
CA LEU A 172 -9.40 0.40 -4.53
C LEU A 172 -10.79 0.82 -4.04
N ALA A 173 -10.87 1.70 -3.03
CA ALA A 173 -12.12 2.36 -2.63
C ALA A 173 -12.74 3.21 -3.75
N GLY A 174 -11.96 3.57 -4.79
CA GLY A 174 -12.42 4.37 -5.93
C GLY A 174 -12.42 5.88 -5.70
N ALA A 175 -12.03 6.34 -4.51
CA ALA A 175 -11.71 7.72 -4.19
C ALA A 175 -10.80 7.77 -2.95
N PRO A 176 -10.04 8.86 -2.73
CA PRO A 176 -9.21 9.02 -1.53
C PRO A 176 -10.03 8.92 -0.24
N LEU A 177 -9.53 8.18 0.76
CA LEU A 177 -10.15 8.08 2.07
C LEU A 177 -9.73 9.24 2.98
N ALA A 178 -10.70 9.94 3.56
CA ALA A 178 -10.50 10.81 4.71
C ALA A 178 -10.77 10.01 5.99
N ALA A 179 -9.71 9.36 6.49
CA ALA A 179 -9.80 8.40 7.59
C ALA A 179 -8.44 8.18 8.27
N ARG A 180 -8.48 7.62 9.49
CA ARG A 180 -7.31 6.98 10.10
C ARG A 180 -7.43 5.47 9.99
N PHE A 181 -6.50 4.84 9.28
CA PHE A 181 -6.30 3.41 9.27
C PHE A 181 -5.44 2.97 10.46
N VAL A 182 -5.83 1.90 11.13
CA VAL A 182 -5.00 1.23 12.16
C VAL A 182 -5.06 -0.27 11.91
N GLY A 183 -3.91 -0.94 11.88
CA GLY A 183 -3.87 -2.38 11.63
C GLY A 183 -2.77 -3.10 12.39
N SER A 184 -3.00 -4.40 12.62
CA SER A 184 -1.99 -5.33 13.12
C SER A 184 -1.99 -6.60 12.29
N ARG A 185 -0.80 -7.00 11.82
CA ARG A 185 -0.57 -8.21 11.00
C ARG A 185 -1.49 -8.28 9.78
N THR A 186 -1.79 -7.14 9.15
CA THR A 186 -2.71 -7.10 8.00
C THR A 186 -2.07 -7.63 6.73
N GLY A 187 -2.93 -8.01 5.78
CA GLY A 187 -2.55 -8.36 4.42
C GLY A 187 -3.68 -8.03 3.44
N HIS A 188 -3.44 -8.18 2.13
CA HIS A 188 -4.34 -7.73 1.08
C HIS A 188 -5.80 -8.20 1.26
N ALA A 189 -6.01 -9.46 1.64
CA ALA A 189 -7.34 -9.99 1.88
C ALA A 189 -8.09 -9.29 3.03
N LEU A 190 -7.39 -8.95 4.12
CA LEU A 190 -7.99 -8.24 5.25
C LEU A 190 -8.23 -6.76 4.91
N ASN A 191 -7.31 -6.12 4.20
CA ASN A 191 -7.47 -4.74 3.73
C ASN A 191 -8.68 -4.62 2.78
N ASN A 192 -8.86 -5.58 1.86
CA ASN A 192 -10.03 -5.63 0.99
C ASN A 192 -11.33 -5.88 1.78
N ARG A 193 -11.33 -6.82 2.73
CA ARG A 193 -12.49 -7.04 3.62
C ARG A 193 -12.88 -5.78 4.39
N LEU A 194 -11.91 -4.95 4.79
CA LEU A 194 -12.17 -3.67 5.46
C LEU A 194 -12.94 -2.71 4.56
N LEU A 195 -12.56 -2.58 3.28
CA LEU A 195 -13.31 -1.78 2.31
C LEU A 195 -14.72 -2.34 2.08
N LEU A 196 -14.85 -3.66 1.92
CA LEU A 196 -16.16 -4.30 1.77
C LEU A 196 -17.05 -4.02 2.99
N ALA A 197 -16.51 -4.09 4.21
CA ALA A 197 -17.23 -3.78 5.43
C ALA A 197 -17.63 -2.29 5.52
N LEU A 198 -16.75 -1.38 5.09
CA LEU A 198 -17.07 0.05 5.00
C LEU A 198 -18.26 0.29 4.05
N PHE A 199 -18.21 -0.27 2.84
CA PHE A 199 -19.23 -0.02 1.82
C PHE A 199 -20.53 -0.78 2.03
N ALA A 200 -20.50 -1.92 2.74
CA ALA A 200 -21.72 -2.61 3.17
C ALA A 200 -22.56 -1.76 4.14
N ASP A 201 -21.94 -0.77 4.78
CA ASP A 201 -22.56 0.08 5.77
C ASP A 201 -22.71 1.53 5.28
N SER A 202 -23.84 1.81 4.61
CA SER A 202 -24.13 3.16 4.08
C SER A 202 -24.17 4.28 5.13
N THR A 203 -24.21 3.96 6.43
CA THR A 203 -24.16 4.95 7.51
C THR A 203 -22.74 5.25 7.98
N ALA A 204 -21.76 4.47 7.52
CA ALA A 204 -20.37 4.58 7.96
C ALA A 204 -19.51 5.50 7.11
N TRP A 205 -20.01 5.97 5.97
CA TRP A 205 -19.26 6.81 5.06
C TRP A 205 -20.14 7.75 4.26
N ARG A 206 -19.53 8.80 3.68
CA ARG A 206 -20.14 9.64 2.66
C ARG A 206 -19.08 10.18 1.70
N PHE A 207 -19.51 10.61 0.52
CA PHE A 207 -18.66 11.45 -0.32
C PHE A 207 -18.59 12.88 0.24
N THR A 208 -17.40 13.44 0.26
CA THR A 208 -17.15 14.86 0.56
C THR A 208 -16.27 15.47 -0.53
N ASN A 209 -16.21 16.80 -0.56
CA ASN A 209 -15.47 17.53 -1.58
C ASN A 209 -13.99 17.65 -1.19
N GLY A 210 -13.14 17.61 -2.21
CA GLY A 210 -11.68 17.72 -2.06
C GLY A 210 -10.99 16.36 -1.94
N HIS A 211 -9.67 16.40 -2.01
CA HIS A 211 -8.80 15.24 -1.86
C HIS A 211 -8.27 15.09 -0.45
N ALA A 212 -8.07 13.84 -0.01
CA ALA A 212 -7.28 13.55 1.19
C ALA A 212 -5.78 13.84 1.01
N MET A 213 -5.36 14.01 -0.25
CA MET A 213 -3.99 14.19 -0.73
C MET A 213 -4.02 15.32 -1.77
N ALA A 214 -3.39 16.46 -1.51
CA ALA A 214 -3.56 17.65 -2.35
C ALA A 214 -3.22 17.40 -3.85
N ASN A 215 -4.04 18.01 -4.71
CA ASN A 215 -3.99 18.11 -6.18
C ASN A 215 -4.40 16.87 -6.99
N GLY A 216 -5.72 16.73 -7.17
CA GLY A 216 -6.32 15.88 -8.19
C GLY A 216 -5.86 16.19 -9.61
N ALA A 217 -5.39 15.15 -10.30
CA ALA A 217 -4.95 15.29 -11.68
C ALA A 217 -4.75 13.95 -12.40
N ARG A 218 -4.58 14.01 -13.72
CA ARG A 218 -4.50 12.86 -14.62
C ARG A 218 -3.04 12.50 -14.91
N ALA A 219 -2.71 11.21 -14.89
CA ALA A 219 -1.43 10.68 -15.38
C ALA A 219 -1.67 9.59 -16.43
N SER A 220 -0.87 9.56 -17.48
CA SER A 220 -0.82 8.44 -18.44
C SER A 220 0.52 7.74 -18.32
N LEU A 221 0.50 6.46 -17.96
CA LEU A 221 1.69 5.61 -18.00
C LEU A 221 1.54 4.56 -19.09
N THR A 222 2.48 4.56 -20.02
CA THR A 222 2.74 3.42 -20.90
C THR A 222 3.95 2.71 -20.34
N VAL A 223 3.76 1.48 -19.82
CA VAL A 223 4.87 0.65 -19.36
C VAL A 223 5.14 -0.40 -20.43
N ALA A 224 6.23 -0.22 -21.17
CA ALA A 224 6.72 -1.24 -22.10
C ALA A 224 7.44 -2.35 -21.32
N ALA A 225 7.09 -3.60 -21.63
CA ALA A 225 7.73 -4.81 -21.07
C ALA A 225 9.16 -4.99 -21.59
#